data_AF-A0ABD3U8I6-F1
#
_entry.id   AF-A0ABD3U8I6-F1
#
_cell.length_a   1.000
_cell.length_b   1.000
_cell.length_c   1.000
_cell.angle_alpha   90.00
_cell.angle_beta   90.00
_cell.angle_gamma   90.00
#
_symmetry.space_group_name_H-M   'P 1'
#
loop_
_entity.id
_entity.type
_entity.pdbx_description
1 polymer ?
#
loop_
_entity_poly.entity_id
_entity_poly.type
_entity_poly.pdbx_seq_one_letter_code
_entity_poly.pdbx_strand_id
1 'polypeptide(L)'
;MYRFNSSILLCFGVIVLVLINWAPFGNAEWATCSGIVPMSYRNDKISIKDFGGVGDGVTLNTKAFREAIYRIQHLKRRGGTLLYIPPGEYLTGPFNLTSRMTLYLAKGAVIKATQDTKHWPLVAPLPSYGRGRERPGGRYMSFIHGDGLHDVIITGENGTIDGQGDVWWNMWRQRTLQFTRPSLIELMNSRSIIISNVIFKNSPFWNIHPVYCSYVVIHYVTILAPADSPNTDGIDPDSSSHVCIEDSYISTGDDLVAVKSGWDEYGIAYNRPSQGITIRRVTGSSPFAGIAVGSETSGGVHDVLAEHINLFNVGVGIHLKTNIGRGGVIRNITVSNVYMENARKGIKISGDVGDHPDENYNPNALPILKDVTIKDVWGERVQQPGLIHGLKNAPFTGICLSNIHLHGAPGPRNLPWQCSDVSGAAVQVSPWPCSELTSRFQTGVCSSTIF
;
A
#
# COMPACT_ATOMS: atom_id res chain seq x y z
N MET A 1 -17.83 -71.11 -69.40
CA MET A 1 -19.24 -70.85 -69.09
C MET A 1 -19.26 -69.59 -68.22
N TYR A 2 -20.06 -68.59 -68.62
CA TYR A 2 -20.31 -67.27 -68.00
C TYR A 2 -19.26 -66.13 -68.14
N ARG A 3 -19.66 -65.14 -68.95
CA ARG A 3 -19.22 -63.72 -68.97
C ARG A 3 -19.90 -62.97 -67.82
N PHE A 4 -19.37 -61.81 -67.41
CA PHE A 4 -20.04 -60.51 -67.10
C PHE A 4 -19.00 -59.60 -66.37
N ASN A 5 -18.44 -58.58 -67.02
CA ASN A 5 -18.87 -57.16 -67.07
C ASN A 5 -18.58 -56.31 -65.80
N SER A 6 -17.68 -55.34 -66.01
CA SER A 6 -17.67 -53.93 -65.59
C SER A 6 -18.34 -53.51 -64.28
N SER A 7 -17.60 -52.75 -63.46
CA SER A 7 -17.93 -51.34 -63.18
C SER A 7 -16.82 -50.63 -62.41
N ILE A 8 -16.33 -49.54 -63.01
CA ILE A 8 -15.50 -48.50 -62.39
C ILE A 8 -16.42 -47.66 -61.50
N LEU A 9 -16.07 -47.49 -60.22
CA LEU A 9 -16.60 -46.41 -59.38
C LEU A 9 -15.42 -45.55 -58.91
N LEU A 10 -15.26 -44.40 -59.55
CA LEU A 10 -14.45 -43.28 -59.08
C LEU A 10 -15.23 -42.55 -57.99
N CYS A 11 -14.90 -42.78 -56.72
CA CYS A 11 -15.36 -41.90 -55.63
C CYS A 11 -14.44 -40.68 -55.55
N PHE A 12 -14.93 -39.54 -56.04
CA PHE A 12 -14.37 -38.23 -55.73
C PHE A 12 -14.63 -37.91 -54.25
N GLY A 13 -13.60 -37.97 -53.42
CA GLY A 13 -13.62 -37.45 -52.06
C GLY A 13 -13.55 -35.92 -52.09
N VAL A 14 -14.64 -35.24 -51.74
CA VAL A 14 -14.67 -33.80 -51.49
C VAL A 14 -13.97 -33.55 -50.15
N ILE A 15 -12.75 -33.01 -50.19
CA ILE A 15 -12.06 -32.50 -49.00
C ILE A 15 -12.69 -31.15 -48.65
N VAL A 16 -13.54 -31.14 -47.62
CA VAL A 16 -14.03 -29.91 -47.00
C VAL A 16 -12.89 -29.34 -46.14
N LEU A 17 -12.21 -28.33 -46.67
CA LEU A 17 -11.28 -27.49 -45.91
C LEU A 17 -12.08 -26.67 -44.90
N VAL A 18 -12.12 -27.13 -43.66
CA VAL A 18 -12.59 -26.34 -42.52
C VAL A 18 -11.55 -25.24 -42.26
N LEU A 19 -11.84 -24.03 -42.72
CA LEU A 19 -11.11 -22.83 -42.32
C LEU A 19 -11.40 -22.58 -40.84
N ILE A 20 -10.50 -23.07 -39.98
CA ILE A 20 -10.45 -22.67 -38.57
C ILE A 20 -10.02 -21.20 -38.58
N ASN A 21 -10.98 -20.29 -38.40
CA ASN A 21 -10.69 -18.92 -38.04
C ASN A 21 -9.98 -18.95 -36.70
N TRP A 22 -8.65 -18.83 -36.71
CA TRP A 22 -7.88 -18.43 -35.55
C TRP A 22 -8.25 -16.98 -35.26
N ALA A 23 -9.30 -16.79 -34.46
CA ALA A 23 -9.46 -15.54 -33.75
C ALA A 23 -8.16 -15.34 -32.95
N PRO A 24 -7.48 -14.18 -33.04
CA PRO A 24 -6.37 -13.91 -32.15
C PRO A 24 -6.95 -14.02 -30.75
N PHE A 25 -6.37 -14.90 -29.91
CA PHE A 25 -6.56 -14.82 -28.48
C PHE A 25 -6.29 -13.36 -28.13
N GLY A 26 -7.36 -12.62 -27.80
CA GLY A 26 -7.20 -11.28 -27.27
C GLY A 26 -6.30 -11.44 -26.07
N ASN A 27 -5.08 -10.90 -26.15
CA ASN A 27 -4.29 -10.67 -24.96
C ASN A 27 -5.18 -9.80 -24.08
N ALA A 28 -5.77 -10.39 -23.03
CA ALA A 28 -6.37 -9.60 -21.99
C ALA A 28 -5.23 -8.71 -21.48
N GLU A 29 -5.29 -7.42 -21.83
CA GLU A 29 -4.33 -6.46 -21.30
C GLU A 29 -4.46 -6.51 -19.79
N TRP A 30 -3.41 -6.97 -19.12
CA TRP A 30 -3.38 -7.04 -17.67
C TRP A 30 -3.57 -5.63 -17.12
N ALA A 31 -4.57 -5.44 -16.26
CA ALA A 31 -4.82 -4.13 -15.69
C ALA A 31 -3.55 -3.60 -14.99
N THR A 32 -3.10 -2.40 -15.36
CA THR A 32 -1.86 -1.78 -14.88
C THR A 32 -2.11 -0.34 -14.42
N CYS A 33 -1.22 0.17 -13.56
CA CYS A 33 -1.13 1.58 -13.19
C CYS A 33 -0.58 2.47 -14.33
N SER A 34 -0.12 1.88 -15.43
CA SER A 34 0.43 2.60 -16.58
C SER A 34 -0.56 3.65 -17.09
N GLY A 35 -0.08 4.89 -17.27
CA GLY A 35 -0.88 6.01 -17.78
C GLY A 35 -1.60 6.85 -16.72
N ILE A 36 -1.70 6.41 -15.46
CA ILE A 36 -2.26 7.24 -14.36
C ILE A 36 -1.40 8.50 -14.15
N VAL A 37 -0.08 8.32 -14.19
CA VAL A 37 0.90 9.40 -14.24
C VAL A 37 1.79 9.16 -15.45
N PRO A 38 1.81 10.07 -16.45
CA PRO A 38 2.72 9.93 -17.58
C PRO A 38 4.18 9.99 -17.14
N MET A 39 4.96 8.97 -17.50
CA MET A 39 6.40 8.96 -17.26
C MET A 39 7.06 10.08 -18.07
N SER A 40 7.80 10.96 -17.39
CA SER A 40 8.51 12.08 -18.02
C SER A 40 10.01 11.81 -18.07
N TYR A 41 10.59 11.74 -19.27
CA TYR A 41 12.03 11.64 -19.47
C TYR A 41 12.66 13.04 -19.42
N ARG A 42 13.62 13.23 -18.50
CA ARG A 42 14.32 14.50 -18.33
C ARG A 42 15.60 14.50 -19.17
N ASN A 43 15.68 15.40 -20.15
CA ASN A 43 16.90 15.55 -20.97
C ASN A 43 18.04 16.23 -20.19
N ASP A 44 17.71 17.14 -19.28
CA ASP A 44 18.69 17.80 -18.42
C ASP A 44 19.03 16.89 -17.24
N LYS A 45 20.32 16.57 -17.06
CA LYS A 45 20.85 15.71 -15.99
C LYS A 45 21.98 16.43 -15.26
N ILE A 46 21.95 16.36 -13.93
CA ILE A 46 23.04 16.78 -13.04
C ILE A 46 23.39 15.63 -12.10
N SER A 47 24.64 15.51 -11.69
CA SER A 47 25.11 14.50 -10.74
C SER A 47 25.23 15.10 -9.34
N ILE A 48 24.96 14.32 -8.29
CA ILE A 48 25.25 14.79 -6.92
C ILE A 48 26.75 15.11 -6.72
N LYS A 49 27.63 14.48 -7.50
CA LYS A 49 29.09 14.75 -7.49
C LYS A 49 29.43 16.16 -7.96
N ASP A 50 28.61 16.76 -8.83
CA ASP A 50 28.81 18.13 -9.33
C ASP A 50 28.65 19.17 -8.20
N PHE A 51 28.02 18.77 -7.08
CA PHE A 51 27.79 19.59 -5.90
C PHE A 51 28.65 19.15 -4.70
N GLY A 52 29.70 18.36 -4.96
CA GLY A 52 30.61 17.85 -3.93
C GLY A 52 30.10 16.62 -3.19
N GLY A 53 29.14 15.89 -3.76
CA GLY A 53 28.69 14.62 -3.19
C GLY A 53 29.78 13.55 -3.17
N VAL A 54 30.04 12.97 -1.99
CA VAL A 54 31.03 11.91 -1.75
C VAL A 54 30.33 10.64 -1.31
N GLY A 55 30.52 9.55 -2.07
CA GLY A 55 29.84 8.26 -1.89
C GLY A 55 30.60 7.26 -1.01
N ASP A 56 31.20 7.72 0.10
CA ASP A 56 32.07 6.94 1.00
C ASP A 56 31.35 6.35 2.22
N GLY A 57 30.06 6.65 2.40
CA GLY A 57 29.23 6.20 3.53
C GLY A 57 29.44 6.96 4.83
N VAL A 58 30.32 7.98 4.85
CA VAL A 58 30.73 8.70 6.07
C VAL A 58 30.59 10.22 5.91
N THR A 59 30.89 10.76 4.73
CA THR A 59 30.77 12.20 4.45
C THR A 59 29.31 12.63 4.47
N LEU A 60 28.98 13.68 5.24
CA LEU A 60 27.63 14.23 5.30
C LEU A 60 27.30 15.07 4.06
N ASN A 61 26.51 14.51 3.16
CA ASN A 61 26.18 15.05 1.83
C ASN A 61 24.99 16.02 1.82
N THR A 62 24.45 16.42 2.98
CA THR A 62 23.24 17.26 3.06
C THR A 62 23.38 18.58 2.31
N LYS A 63 24.57 19.19 2.34
CA LYS A 63 24.84 20.39 1.54
C LYS A 63 24.75 20.08 0.04
N ALA A 64 25.37 18.99 -0.43
CA ALA A 64 25.35 18.63 -1.84
C ALA A 64 23.91 18.39 -2.34
N PHE A 65 23.07 17.68 -1.58
CA PHE A 65 21.67 17.48 -1.92
C PHE A 65 20.90 18.81 -2.00
N ARG A 66 21.06 19.67 -1.00
CA ARG A 66 20.41 20.98 -0.95
C ARG A 66 20.79 21.86 -2.15
N GLU A 67 22.07 21.94 -2.48
CA GLU A 67 22.56 22.75 -3.61
C GLU A 67 22.08 22.17 -4.95
N ALA A 68 22.10 20.84 -5.12
CA ALA A 68 21.60 20.18 -6.33
C ALA A 68 20.11 20.45 -6.55
N ILE A 69 19.29 20.32 -5.51
CA ILE A 69 17.85 20.57 -5.57
C ILE A 69 17.56 22.05 -5.79
N TYR A 70 18.28 22.94 -5.09
CA TYR A 70 18.20 24.39 -5.31
C TYR A 70 18.49 24.72 -6.78
N ARG A 71 19.52 24.11 -7.37
CA ARG A 71 19.85 24.29 -8.79
C ARG A 71 18.70 23.84 -9.71
N ILE A 72 18.09 22.69 -9.46
CA ILE A 72 16.94 22.19 -10.24
C ILE A 72 15.76 23.17 -10.16
N GLN A 73 15.41 23.61 -8.96
CA GLN A 73 14.31 24.54 -8.72
C GLN A 73 14.49 25.86 -9.50
N HIS A 74 15.71 26.39 -9.54
CA HIS A 74 16.02 27.69 -10.15
C HIS A 74 16.35 27.61 -11.64
N LEU A 75 16.73 26.44 -12.15
CA LEU A 75 16.92 26.20 -13.58
C LEU A 75 15.61 26.33 -14.37
N LYS A 76 14.46 26.07 -13.74
CA LYS A 76 13.10 26.19 -14.32
C LYS A 76 12.96 25.55 -15.70
N ARG A 77 13.68 24.45 -15.96
CA ARG A 77 13.61 23.72 -17.24
C ARG A 77 12.20 23.19 -17.45
N ARG A 78 11.62 23.47 -18.61
CA ARG A 78 10.24 23.05 -18.93
C ARG A 78 10.08 21.53 -18.84
N GLY A 79 11.06 20.76 -19.31
CA GLY A 79 11.09 19.30 -19.20
C GLY A 79 11.51 18.76 -17.83
N GLY A 80 11.88 19.63 -16.88
CA GLY A 80 12.45 19.25 -15.59
C GLY A 80 13.91 18.82 -15.66
N THR A 81 14.42 18.29 -14.55
CA THR A 81 15.83 17.89 -14.44
C THR A 81 15.99 16.63 -13.60
N LEU A 82 16.88 15.73 -14.04
CA LEU A 82 17.23 14.51 -13.34
C LEU A 82 18.45 14.76 -12.43
N LEU A 83 18.29 14.51 -11.14
CA LEU A 83 19.38 14.40 -10.16
C LEU A 83 19.86 12.95 -10.12
N TYR A 84 21.06 12.71 -10.62
CA TYR A 84 21.68 11.41 -10.71
C TYR A 84 22.54 11.12 -9.48
N ILE A 85 22.26 10.00 -8.82
CA ILE A 85 23.07 9.46 -7.72
C ILE A 85 23.90 8.29 -8.26
N PRO A 86 25.22 8.47 -8.48
CA PRO A 86 26.09 7.40 -8.94
C PRO A 86 26.31 6.33 -7.87
N PRO A 87 26.91 5.16 -8.22
CA PRO A 87 27.27 4.14 -7.24
C PRO A 87 28.10 4.70 -6.08
N GLY A 88 27.87 4.18 -4.87
CA GLY A 88 28.46 4.64 -3.60
C GLY A 88 27.43 4.88 -2.51
N GLU A 89 27.88 5.07 -1.27
CA GLU A 89 27.02 5.35 -0.12
C GLU A 89 27.07 6.84 0.23
N TYR A 90 25.92 7.53 0.20
CA TYR A 90 25.83 8.97 0.43
C TYR A 90 25.08 9.22 1.74
N LEU A 91 25.82 9.35 2.84
CA LEU A 91 25.26 9.72 4.14
C LEU A 91 24.69 11.13 4.08
N THR A 92 23.46 11.36 4.51
CA THR A 92 22.84 12.69 4.55
C THR A 92 21.80 12.78 5.65
N GLY A 93 21.58 13.98 6.22
CA GLY A 93 20.34 14.32 6.89
C GLY A 93 19.17 14.56 5.92
N PRO A 94 17.98 14.89 6.44
CA PRO A 94 16.78 15.08 5.64
C PRO A 94 16.93 16.17 4.57
N PHE A 95 16.22 16.00 3.46
CA PHE A 95 16.18 17.00 2.39
C PHE A 95 14.82 17.06 1.68
N ASN A 96 14.52 18.22 1.12
CA ASN A 96 13.30 18.45 0.35
C ASN A 96 13.51 18.16 -1.13
N LEU A 97 12.51 17.59 -1.80
CA LEU A 97 12.41 17.54 -3.25
C LEU A 97 11.80 18.84 -3.82
N THR A 98 11.80 18.99 -5.14
CA THR A 98 11.17 20.11 -5.88
C THR A 98 10.39 19.59 -7.08
N SER A 99 9.40 20.37 -7.56
CA SER A 99 8.61 20.01 -8.74
C SER A 99 9.44 19.88 -10.02
N ARG A 100 8.96 19.04 -10.96
CA ARG A 100 9.61 18.72 -12.25
C ARG A 100 11.04 18.17 -12.06
N MET A 101 11.21 17.27 -11.11
CA MET A 101 12.48 16.59 -10.89
C MET A 101 12.37 15.07 -11.03
N THR A 102 13.49 14.45 -11.36
CA THR A 102 13.68 13.01 -11.23
C THR A 102 14.85 12.75 -10.29
N LEU A 103 14.63 12.12 -9.14
CA LEU A 103 15.71 11.55 -8.33
C LEU A 103 16.02 10.15 -8.87
N TYR A 104 17.20 9.98 -9.46
CA TYR A 104 17.61 8.73 -10.11
C TYR A 104 18.76 8.07 -9.34
N LEU A 105 18.53 6.87 -8.81
CA LEU A 105 19.56 6.10 -8.10
C LEU A 105 20.13 5.01 -9.02
N ALA A 106 21.40 5.13 -9.37
CA ALA A 106 22.10 4.12 -10.16
C ALA A 106 22.24 2.79 -9.40
N LYS A 107 22.54 1.72 -10.13
CA LYS A 107 22.84 0.42 -9.51
C LYS A 107 24.00 0.56 -8.52
N GLY A 108 23.79 0.14 -7.28
CA GLY A 108 24.80 0.26 -6.21
C GLY A 108 24.93 1.66 -5.59
N ALA A 109 24.03 2.60 -5.93
CA ALA A 109 23.88 3.83 -5.17
C ALA A 109 23.06 3.58 -3.91
N VAL A 110 23.50 4.13 -2.78
CA VAL A 110 22.78 4.11 -1.50
C VAL A 110 22.66 5.53 -0.97
N ILE A 111 21.44 6.05 -0.83
CA ILE A 111 21.19 7.27 -0.04
C ILE A 111 20.92 6.82 1.39
N LYS A 112 21.75 7.26 2.34
CA LYS A 112 21.81 6.71 3.69
C LYS A 112 21.50 7.80 4.72
N ALA A 113 20.52 7.58 5.58
CA ALA A 113 20.08 8.58 6.54
C ALA A 113 21.03 8.69 7.73
N THR A 114 21.35 9.90 8.16
CA THR A 114 22.14 10.11 9.38
C THR A 114 21.42 9.59 10.63
N GLN A 115 22.16 8.86 11.47
CA GLN A 115 21.67 8.39 12.76
C GLN A 115 21.74 9.45 13.86
N ASP A 116 22.42 10.58 13.62
CA ASP A 116 22.40 11.70 14.56
C ASP A 116 21.09 12.49 14.42
N THR A 117 20.21 12.25 15.39
CA THR A 117 18.86 12.83 15.46
C THR A 117 18.87 14.36 15.57
N LYS A 118 20.00 14.99 15.93
CA LYS A 118 20.13 16.47 15.95
C LYS A 118 20.07 17.08 14.57
N HIS A 119 20.37 16.31 13.53
CA HIS A 119 20.28 16.75 12.13
C HIS A 119 18.86 16.66 11.56
N TRP A 120 17.88 16.21 12.34
CA TRP A 120 16.50 16.05 11.90
C TRP A 120 15.65 17.23 12.39
N PRO A 121 15.20 18.12 11.49
CA PRO A 121 14.37 19.26 11.87
C PRO A 121 13.02 18.80 12.45
N LEU A 122 12.46 19.61 13.35
CA LEU A 122 11.07 19.45 13.78
C LEU A 122 10.15 20.21 12.83
N VAL A 123 9.04 19.58 12.47
CA VAL A 123 7.96 20.16 11.69
C VAL A 123 6.63 20.01 12.42
N ALA A 124 5.64 20.77 11.99
CA ALA A 124 4.30 20.70 12.53
C ALA A 124 3.71 19.28 12.33
N PRO A 125 2.83 18.82 13.25
CA PRO A 125 2.06 17.62 13.01
C PRO A 125 1.18 17.77 11.76
N LEU A 126 0.72 16.65 11.22
CA LEU A 126 -0.25 16.68 10.13
C LEU A 126 -1.55 17.31 10.63
N PRO A 127 -2.16 18.25 9.87
CA PRO A 127 -3.42 18.88 10.28
C PRO A 127 -4.54 17.86 10.54
N SER A 128 -4.60 16.77 9.77
CA SER A 128 -5.58 15.69 9.96
C SER A 128 -5.29 14.77 11.15
N TYR A 129 -4.18 14.96 11.87
CA TYR A 129 -3.80 14.20 13.07
C TYR A 129 -3.76 15.05 14.34
N GLY A 130 -3.66 16.38 14.20
CA GLY A 130 -3.62 17.34 15.31
C GLY A 130 -2.32 17.37 16.13
N ARG A 131 -1.62 16.23 16.22
CA ARG A 131 -0.38 16.03 16.97
C ARG A 131 0.48 14.95 16.33
N GLY A 132 1.68 14.76 16.86
CA GLY A 132 2.51 13.60 16.53
C GLY A 132 1.79 12.28 16.84
N ARG A 133 1.95 11.32 15.92
CA ARG A 133 1.33 9.98 15.98
C ARG A 133 1.79 9.14 17.18
N GLU A 134 2.99 9.37 17.68
CA GLU A 134 3.60 8.58 18.76
C GLU A 134 3.80 9.38 20.05
N ARG A 135 3.90 10.71 19.92
CA ARG A 135 4.20 11.64 21.00
C ARG A 135 3.46 12.96 20.77
N PRO A 136 3.01 13.63 21.84
CA PRO A 136 2.40 14.96 21.71
C PRO A 136 3.38 15.96 21.08
N GLY A 137 2.84 17.00 20.45
CA GLY A 137 3.64 18.07 19.83
C GLY A 137 4.00 17.79 18.37
N GLY A 138 5.17 18.28 17.96
CA GLY A 138 5.67 18.17 16.58
C GLY A 138 6.14 16.77 16.21
N ARG A 139 6.71 16.67 15.00
CA ARG A 139 7.30 15.45 14.46
C ARG A 139 8.65 15.76 13.81
N TYR A 140 9.52 14.78 13.73
CA TYR A 140 10.73 14.92 12.91
C TYR A 140 10.34 14.94 11.43
N MET A 141 10.98 15.82 10.65
CA MET A 141 10.83 15.88 9.21
C MET A 141 11.23 14.55 8.57
N SER A 142 10.43 14.03 7.65
CA SER A 142 10.72 12.78 6.93
C SER A 142 12.03 12.84 6.15
N PHE A 143 12.70 11.70 5.95
CA PHE A 143 14.07 11.68 5.41
C PHE A 143 14.15 12.30 4.02
N ILE A 144 13.29 11.86 3.12
CA ILE A 144 13.02 12.53 1.85
C ILE A 144 11.62 13.12 1.95
N HIS A 145 11.54 14.44 1.89
CA HIS A 145 10.30 15.17 2.08
C HIS A 145 9.94 16.00 0.85
N GLY A 146 8.68 16.31 0.67
CA GLY A 146 8.22 17.29 -0.31
C GLY A 146 6.83 17.79 0.05
N ASP A 147 6.56 19.08 -0.15
CA ASP A 147 5.25 19.67 0.07
C ASP A 147 4.85 20.57 -1.11
N GLY A 148 3.63 20.40 -1.61
CA GLY A 148 3.10 21.17 -2.73
C GLY A 148 3.79 20.88 -4.07
N LEU A 149 4.33 19.68 -4.25
CA LEU A 149 5.09 19.31 -5.44
C LEU A 149 4.18 18.86 -6.59
N HIS A 150 4.68 18.99 -7.81
CA HIS A 150 4.06 18.36 -8.97
C HIS A 150 5.11 17.78 -9.91
N ASP A 151 4.77 16.68 -10.58
CA ASP A 151 5.67 16.01 -11.55
C ASP A 151 7.01 15.64 -10.89
N VAL A 152 6.95 14.69 -9.96
CA VAL A 152 8.11 14.19 -9.20
C VAL A 152 8.27 12.70 -9.48
N ILE A 153 9.50 12.31 -9.83
CA ILE A 153 9.84 10.92 -10.12
C ILE A 153 10.98 10.51 -9.21
N ILE A 154 10.83 9.39 -8.49
CA ILE A 154 11.90 8.73 -7.75
C ILE A 154 12.10 7.37 -8.42
N THR A 155 13.23 7.17 -9.10
CA THR A 155 13.47 5.93 -9.84
C THR A 155 14.93 5.53 -9.89
N GLY A 156 15.27 4.44 -10.57
CA GLY A 156 16.65 3.99 -10.63
C GLY A 156 16.84 2.59 -11.22
N GLU A 157 17.99 2.01 -10.92
CA GLU A 157 18.39 0.65 -11.29
C GLU A 157 18.52 -0.22 -10.03
N ASN A 158 17.47 -0.23 -9.20
CA ASN A 158 17.46 -0.82 -7.86
C ASN A 158 18.56 -0.23 -6.93
N GLY A 159 18.78 1.08 -7.01
CA GLY A 159 19.48 1.81 -5.95
C GLY A 159 18.69 1.77 -4.62
N THR A 160 19.37 2.03 -3.51
CA THR A 160 18.79 1.88 -2.17
C THR A 160 18.62 3.22 -1.46
N ILE A 161 17.51 3.40 -0.75
CA ILE A 161 17.27 4.45 0.24
C ILE A 161 17.20 3.76 1.61
N ASP A 162 18.23 3.96 2.42
CA ASP A 162 18.38 3.33 3.74
C ASP A 162 18.15 4.36 4.86
N GLY A 163 17.08 4.16 5.63
CA GLY A 163 16.69 5.04 6.74
C GLY A 163 17.51 4.88 8.02
N GLN A 164 18.37 3.86 8.10
CA GLN A 164 19.16 3.53 9.30
C GLN A 164 18.32 3.55 10.61
N GLY A 165 17.11 2.99 10.56
CA GLY A 165 16.07 3.10 11.57
C GLY A 165 16.41 2.63 12.99
N ASP A 166 17.46 1.83 13.18
CA ASP A 166 17.83 1.24 14.47
C ASP A 166 17.87 2.22 15.65
N VAL A 167 18.45 3.41 15.43
CA VAL A 167 18.53 4.45 16.48
C VAL A 167 17.14 4.89 16.93
N TRP A 168 16.20 5.00 15.99
CA TRP A 168 14.82 5.41 16.24
C TRP A 168 14.02 4.29 16.90
N TRP A 169 14.18 3.06 16.44
CA TRP A 169 13.53 1.89 17.03
C TRP A 169 14.00 1.64 18.46
N ASN A 170 15.28 1.86 18.75
CA ASN A 170 15.82 1.76 20.11
C ASN A 170 15.23 2.82 21.03
N MET A 171 15.13 4.08 20.58
CA MET A 171 14.45 5.13 21.36
C MET A 171 12.96 4.83 21.57
N TRP A 172 12.29 4.26 20.57
CA TRP A 172 10.89 3.84 20.70
C TRP A 172 10.72 2.76 21.78
N ARG A 173 11.51 1.69 21.71
CA ARG A 173 11.50 0.58 22.68
C ARG A 173 11.82 1.05 24.10
N GLN A 174 12.78 1.97 24.23
CA GLN A 174 13.18 2.57 25.50
C GLN A 174 12.25 3.68 25.98
N ARG A 175 11.24 4.06 25.17
CA ARG A 175 10.29 5.15 25.44
C ARG A 175 10.95 6.52 25.60
N THR A 176 12.12 6.73 25.01
CA THR A 176 12.91 7.98 25.10
C THR A 176 12.67 8.96 23.94
N LEU A 177 11.82 8.60 22.98
CA LEU A 177 11.37 9.51 21.92
C LEU A 177 10.72 10.77 22.50
N GLN A 178 11.22 11.93 22.07
CA GLN A 178 10.66 13.24 22.41
C GLN A 178 9.49 13.60 21.49
N PHE A 179 9.61 13.29 20.20
CA PHE A 179 8.64 13.58 19.15
C PHE A 179 8.39 12.35 18.29
N THR A 180 7.40 12.42 17.42
CA THR A 180 7.08 11.33 16.48
C THR A 180 8.22 11.12 15.50
N ARG A 181 8.59 9.84 15.29
CA ARG A 181 9.66 9.44 14.37
C ARG A 181 9.36 9.87 12.92
N PRO A 182 10.40 10.12 12.12
CA PRO A 182 10.23 10.52 10.73
C PRO A 182 9.88 9.33 9.83
N SER A 183 9.04 9.54 8.82
CA SER A 183 8.88 8.57 7.73
C SER A 183 10.13 8.54 6.84
N LEU A 184 10.32 7.48 6.05
CA LEU A 184 11.43 7.42 5.10
C LEU A 184 11.18 8.36 3.91
N ILE A 185 10.00 8.29 3.30
CA ILE A 185 9.55 9.24 2.29
C ILE A 185 8.18 9.78 2.68
N GLU A 186 8.03 11.10 2.65
CA GLU A 186 6.74 11.75 2.82
C GLU A 186 6.56 12.83 1.76
N LEU A 187 5.49 12.70 0.98
CA LEU A 187 5.08 13.70 0.01
C LEU A 187 3.72 14.24 0.44
N MET A 188 3.69 15.54 0.69
CA MET A 188 2.54 16.26 1.20
C MET A 188 1.94 17.13 0.10
N ASN A 189 0.61 17.21 0.01
CA ASN A 189 -0.11 18.13 -0.88
C ASN A 189 0.36 18.10 -2.35
N SER A 190 0.85 16.94 -2.81
CA SER A 190 1.60 16.83 -4.06
C SER A 190 0.83 16.03 -5.10
N ARG A 191 1.14 16.22 -6.39
CA ARG A 191 0.46 15.51 -7.47
C ARG A 191 1.37 14.99 -8.57
N SER A 192 0.93 13.98 -9.30
CA SER A 192 1.68 13.41 -10.43
C SER A 192 3.05 12.90 -9.97
N ILE A 193 3.01 11.86 -9.13
CA ILE A 193 4.17 11.25 -8.50
C ILE A 193 4.39 9.85 -9.06
N ILE A 194 5.63 9.53 -9.40
CA ILE A 194 6.06 8.15 -9.72
C ILE A 194 7.19 7.76 -8.76
N ILE A 195 7.04 6.61 -8.09
CA ILE A 195 8.11 5.97 -7.31
C ILE A 195 8.30 4.56 -7.86
N SER A 196 9.49 4.24 -8.38
CA SER A 196 9.70 2.93 -9.02
C SER A 196 11.13 2.44 -9.03
N ASN A 197 11.36 1.12 -9.16
CA ASN A 197 12.70 0.54 -9.38
C ASN A 197 13.76 0.96 -8.33
N VAL A 198 13.34 1.08 -7.07
CA VAL A 198 14.17 1.49 -5.93
C VAL A 198 13.90 0.57 -4.74
N ILE A 199 14.94 0.34 -3.95
CA ILE A 199 14.87 -0.41 -2.69
C ILE A 199 14.77 0.57 -1.53
N PHE A 200 13.80 0.37 -0.64
CA PHE A 200 13.64 1.09 0.61
C PHE A 200 14.06 0.16 1.75
N LYS A 201 14.95 0.63 2.65
CA LYS A 201 15.42 -0.17 3.77
C LYS A 201 15.35 0.59 5.08
N ASN A 202 15.05 -0.14 6.16
CA ASN A 202 15.22 0.30 7.54
C ASN A 202 14.61 1.67 7.85
N SER A 203 13.36 1.90 7.42
CA SER A 203 12.67 3.14 7.73
C SER A 203 12.57 3.38 9.24
N PRO A 204 12.80 4.59 9.75
CA PRO A 204 12.59 4.92 11.16
C PRO A 204 11.15 4.71 11.64
N PHE A 205 10.17 4.89 10.76
CA PHE A 205 8.73 4.76 10.96
C PHE A 205 8.09 4.26 9.66
N TRP A 206 6.98 4.84 9.17
CA TRP A 206 6.38 4.51 7.86
C TRP A 206 7.35 4.71 6.69
N ASN A 207 7.32 3.82 5.69
CA ASN A 207 8.26 3.85 4.57
C ASN A 207 7.85 4.88 3.51
N ILE A 208 6.72 4.69 2.83
CA ILE A 208 6.27 5.60 1.75
C ILE A 208 4.91 6.20 2.12
N HIS A 209 4.90 7.49 2.45
CA HIS A 209 3.72 8.21 2.96
C HIS A 209 3.29 9.34 2.01
N PRO A 210 2.52 9.04 0.94
CA PRO A 210 1.82 10.07 0.18
C PRO A 210 0.60 10.53 1.00
N VAL A 211 0.68 11.75 1.53
CA VAL A 211 -0.36 12.36 2.33
C VAL A 211 -0.92 13.60 1.63
N TYR A 212 -2.25 13.66 1.48
CA TYR A 212 -2.92 14.73 0.75
C TYR A 212 -2.52 14.81 -0.74
N CYS A 213 -2.13 13.68 -1.32
CA CYS A 213 -1.65 13.61 -2.69
C CYS A 213 -2.75 13.25 -3.70
N SER A 214 -2.47 13.48 -4.99
CA SER A 214 -3.28 12.95 -6.08
C SER A 214 -2.47 12.44 -7.26
N TYR A 215 -2.93 11.39 -7.93
CA TYR A 215 -2.21 10.75 -9.05
C TYR A 215 -0.81 10.31 -8.63
N VAL A 216 -0.77 9.21 -7.90
CA VAL A 216 0.47 8.62 -7.36
C VAL A 216 0.60 7.21 -7.89
N VAL A 217 1.73 6.88 -8.49
CA VAL A 217 2.06 5.53 -8.96
C VAL A 217 3.29 5.04 -8.21
N ILE A 218 3.17 3.91 -7.52
CA ILE A 218 4.27 3.25 -6.81
C ILE A 218 4.38 1.82 -7.37
N HIS A 219 5.47 1.50 -8.07
CA HIS A 219 5.56 0.21 -8.74
C HIS A 219 6.98 -0.32 -8.89
N TYR A 220 7.18 -1.64 -8.89
CA TYR A 220 8.51 -2.27 -8.92
C TYR A 220 9.43 -1.82 -7.78
N VAL A 221 8.86 -1.58 -6.59
CA VAL A 221 9.65 -1.23 -5.40
C VAL A 221 9.88 -2.46 -4.52
N THR A 222 10.98 -2.45 -3.79
CA THR A 222 11.28 -3.43 -2.74
C THR A 222 11.40 -2.70 -1.42
N ILE A 223 10.58 -3.03 -0.43
CA ILE A 223 10.58 -2.37 0.89
C ILE A 223 10.94 -3.40 1.96
N LEU A 224 12.01 -3.13 2.71
CA LEU A 224 12.59 -4.08 3.67
C LEU A 224 12.84 -3.43 5.03
N ALA A 225 12.26 -3.99 6.08
CA ALA A 225 12.61 -3.69 7.46
C ALA A 225 12.56 -4.98 8.30
N PRO A 226 13.33 -5.08 9.40
CA PRO A 226 13.24 -6.23 10.30
C PRO A 226 11.81 -6.45 10.80
N ALA A 227 11.39 -7.71 10.97
CA ALA A 227 10.03 -8.02 11.41
C ALA A 227 9.70 -7.45 12.80
N ASP A 228 10.69 -7.21 13.65
CA ASP A 228 10.52 -6.62 14.98
C ASP A 228 10.67 -5.08 14.99
N SER A 229 10.81 -4.45 13.82
CA SER A 229 10.91 -2.99 13.72
C SER A 229 9.53 -2.34 13.94
N PRO A 230 9.40 -1.40 14.89
CA PRO A 230 8.09 -0.88 15.28
C PRO A 230 7.54 0.13 14.26
N ASN A 231 6.31 -0.09 13.80
CA ASN A 231 5.54 0.85 12.96
C ASN A 231 6.24 1.19 11.64
N THR A 232 6.82 0.18 10.99
CA THR A 232 7.45 0.33 9.67
C THR A 232 6.50 -0.08 8.55
N ASP A 233 5.30 0.49 8.53
CA ASP A 233 4.31 0.28 7.47
C ASP A 233 4.97 0.49 6.09
N GLY A 234 4.59 -0.31 5.09
CA GLY A 234 5.20 -0.27 3.76
C GLY A 234 4.77 0.95 2.95
N ILE A 235 3.48 1.08 2.68
CA ILE A 235 2.93 2.21 1.92
C ILE A 235 1.64 2.70 2.57
N ASP A 236 1.56 4.00 2.81
CA ASP A 236 0.47 4.63 3.56
C ASP A 236 -0.23 5.71 2.73
N PRO A 237 -1.13 5.38 1.78
CA PRO A 237 -1.97 6.38 1.14
C PRO A 237 -2.89 7.04 2.17
N ASP A 238 -2.61 8.31 2.49
CA ASP A 238 -3.29 9.03 3.57
C ASP A 238 -4.00 10.28 3.05
N SER A 239 -5.32 10.33 3.17
CA SER A 239 -6.16 11.39 2.59
C SER A 239 -5.81 11.73 1.13
N SER A 240 -5.47 10.69 0.35
CA SER A 240 -4.93 10.79 -1.01
C SER A 240 -5.88 10.21 -2.05
N SER A 241 -5.79 10.66 -3.31
CA SER A 241 -6.68 10.16 -4.36
C SER A 241 -5.96 9.67 -5.62
N HIS A 242 -6.55 8.70 -6.32
CA HIS A 242 -5.96 8.14 -7.55
C HIS A 242 -4.53 7.61 -7.29
N VAL A 243 -4.40 6.75 -6.28
CA VAL A 243 -3.13 6.11 -5.93
C VAL A 243 -3.14 4.69 -6.48
N CYS A 244 -2.07 4.30 -7.16
CA CYS A 244 -1.93 2.98 -7.72
C CYS A 244 -0.60 2.37 -7.27
N ILE A 245 -0.69 1.24 -6.58
CA ILE A 245 0.44 0.48 -6.05
C ILE A 245 0.45 -0.85 -6.79
N GLU A 246 1.54 -1.16 -7.50
CA GLU A 246 1.64 -2.44 -8.20
C GLU A 246 3.03 -3.10 -8.21
N ASP A 247 3.07 -4.40 -8.49
CA ASP A 247 4.29 -5.14 -8.83
C ASP A 247 5.44 -4.95 -7.82
N SER A 248 5.12 -5.02 -6.53
CA SER A 248 6.05 -4.63 -5.47
C SER A 248 6.21 -5.72 -4.41
N TYR A 249 7.40 -5.78 -3.82
CA TYR A 249 7.72 -6.69 -2.72
C TYR A 249 7.89 -5.90 -1.42
N ILE A 250 7.18 -6.31 -0.36
CA ILE A 250 7.18 -5.61 0.93
C ILE A 250 7.41 -6.62 2.05
N SER A 251 8.44 -6.43 2.86
CA SER A 251 8.67 -7.21 4.07
C SER A 251 9.09 -6.30 5.19
N THR A 252 8.20 -6.08 6.15
CA THR A 252 8.35 -5.04 7.18
C THR A 252 7.86 -5.50 8.55
N GLY A 253 8.08 -4.67 9.57
CA GLY A 253 7.62 -4.92 10.93
C GLY A 253 6.19 -4.46 11.24
N ASP A 254 5.48 -3.84 10.29
CA ASP A 254 4.07 -3.42 10.42
C ASP A 254 3.33 -3.63 9.08
N ASP A 255 2.15 -3.05 8.86
CA ASP A 255 1.30 -3.33 7.70
C ASP A 255 2.02 -3.17 6.33
N LEU A 256 1.76 -4.04 5.35
CA LEU A 256 2.41 -3.90 4.03
C LEU A 256 1.87 -2.68 3.28
N VAL A 257 0.56 -2.52 3.23
CA VAL A 257 -0.13 -1.31 2.73
C VAL A 257 -1.25 -0.95 3.68
N ALA A 258 -1.28 0.29 4.15
CA ALA A 258 -2.30 0.80 5.07
C ALA A 258 -2.94 2.08 4.52
N VAL A 259 -4.18 1.98 4.03
CA VAL A 259 -4.93 3.16 3.55
C VAL A 259 -5.50 3.93 4.74
N LYS A 260 -5.19 5.22 4.85
CA LYS A 260 -5.56 6.10 5.98
C LYS A 260 -6.23 7.38 5.50
N SER A 261 -6.80 8.16 6.40
CA SER A 261 -7.39 9.47 6.12
C SER A 261 -7.55 10.34 7.38
N GLY A 262 -6.49 10.43 8.19
CA GLY A 262 -6.49 11.23 9.41
C GLY A 262 -7.18 10.60 10.62
N TRP A 263 -7.07 11.28 11.76
CA TRP A 263 -7.27 10.72 13.09
C TRP A 263 -8.28 11.52 13.92
N ASP A 264 -9.37 10.87 14.32
CA ASP A 264 -10.46 11.36 15.15
C ASP A 264 -10.99 12.75 14.74
N GLU A 265 -11.22 13.66 15.69
CA GLU A 265 -11.76 14.99 15.45
C GLU A 265 -10.92 15.81 14.46
N TYR A 266 -9.61 15.57 14.40
CA TYR A 266 -8.72 16.25 13.47
C TYR A 266 -8.94 15.75 12.04
N GLY A 267 -9.08 14.44 11.85
CA GLY A 267 -9.41 13.86 10.56
C GLY A 267 -10.82 14.22 10.10
N ILE A 268 -11.79 14.22 11.03
CA ILE A 268 -13.17 14.66 10.77
C ILE A 268 -13.19 16.12 10.35
N ALA A 269 -12.50 17.01 11.07
CA ALA A 269 -12.46 18.44 10.76
C ALA A 269 -11.71 18.72 9.45
N TYR A 270 -10.63 17.97 9.17
CA TYR A 270 -9.89 18.10 7.93
C TYR A 270 -10.69 17.60 6.72
N ASN A 271 -11.58 16.61 6.94
CA ASN A 271 -12.62 16.17 6.00
C ASN A 271 -12.09 15.85 4.60
N ARG A 272 -10.98 15.09 4.52
CA ARG A 272 -10.38 14.68 3.26
C ARG A 272 -10.24 13.16 3.19
N PRO A 273 -11.01 12.48 2.33
CA PRO A 273 -10.95 11.03 2.25
C PRO A 273 -9.73 10.53 1.49
N SER A 274 -9.38 9.26 1.71
CA SER A 274 -8.61 8.49 0.74
C SER A 274 -9.56 7.80 -0.24
N GLN A 275 -9.34 7.99 -1.55
CA GLN A 275 -10.25 7.46 -2.57
C GLN A 275 -9.62 7.07 -3.90
N GLY A 276 -10.19 6.09 -4.59
CA GLY A 276 -9.66 5.63 -5.87
C GLY A 276 -8.26 5.05 -5.70
N ILE A 277 -8.13 4.09 -4.79
CA ILE A 277 -6.86 3.45 -4.44
C ILE A 277 -6.86 2.04 -5.04
N THR A 278 -5.87 1.75 -5.86
CA THR A 278 -5.65 0.42 -6.42
C THR A 278 -4.37 -0.17 -5.86
N ILE A 279 -4.44 -1.38 -5.32
CA ILE A 279 -3.31 -2.15 -4.80
C ILE A 279 -3.32 -3.48 -5.56
N ARG A 280 -2.28 -3.80 -6.32
CA ARG A 280 -2.28 -5.06 -7.08
C ARG A 280 -0.93 -5.71 -7.22
N ARG A 281 -0.89 -7.04 -7.34
CA ARG A 281 0.38 -7.78 -7.55
C ARG A 281 1.45 -7.41 -6.50
N VAL A 282 1.01 -7.31 -5.24
CA VAL A 282 1.89 -7.08 -4.08
C VAL A 282 2.18 -8.43 -3.43
N THR A 283 3.46 -8.68 -3.17
CA THR A 283 3.93 -9.87 -2.47
C THR A 283 4.66 -9.48 -1.19
N GLY A 284 4.39 -10.14 -0.06
CA GLY A 284 5.07 -9.75 1.17
C GLY A 284 4.78 -10.51 2.44
N SER A 285 5.50 -10.13 3.50
CA SER A 285 5.38 -10.66 4.85
C SER A 285 5.46 -9.59 5.93
N SER A 286 4.66 -9.74 6.98
CA SER A 286 4.66 -8.82 8.11
C SER A 286 4.05 -9.48 9.34
N PRO A 287 4.56 -9.26 10.57
CA PRO A 287 3.85 -9.72 11.75
C PRO A 287 2.54 -8.96 12.01
N PHE A 288 2.18 -7.94 11.23
CA PHE A 288 0.92 -7.20 11.27
C PHE A 288 0.07 -7.53 10.04
N ALA A 289 -0.52 -6.56 9.35
CA ALA A 289 -1.42 -6.83 8.23
C ALA A 289 -0.71 -6.93 6.87
N GLY A 290 -1.26 -7.74 5.97
CA GLY A 290 -0.98 -7.65 4.54
C GLY A 290 -1.59 -6.38 3.97
N ILE A 291 -2.91 -6.40 3.75
CA ILE A 291 -3.67 -5.25 3.27
C ILE A 291 -4.50 -4.68 4.41
N ALA A 292 -4.27 -3.41 4.73
CA ALA A 292 -4.97 -2.69 5.78
C ALA A 292 -5.74 -1.47 5.26
N VAL A 293 -6.90 -1.23 5.87
CA VAL A 293 -7.60 0.06 5.82
C VAL A 293 -7.75 0.54 7.26
N GLY A 294 -7.14 1.68 7.58
CA GLY A 294 -7.16 2.34 8.89
C GLY A 294 -5.89 2.20 9.71
N SER A 295 -5.91 2.44 11.03
CA SER A 295 -7.12 2.73 11.84
C SER A 295 -7.56 4.20 11.75
N GLU A 296 -6.66 5.05 11.26
CA GLU A 296 -6.85 6.48 11.05
C GLU A 296 -7.73 6.67 9.80
N THR A 297 -9.06 6.61 9.96
CA THR A 297 -10.04 6.64 8.83
C THR A 297 -11.01 7.81 8.91
N SER A 298 -10.68 8.83 9.67
CA SER A 298 -11.65 9.83 10.14
C SER A 298 -12.14 10.79 9.07
N GLY A 299 -11.30 11.06 8.06
CA GLY A 299 -11.69 11.78 6.84
C GLY A 299 -12.47 10.93 5.83
N GLY A 300 -12.62 9.62 6.10
CA GLY A 300 -13.29 8.65 5.24
C GLY A 300 -12.34 7.89 4.29
N VAL A 301 -12.70 6.67 3.92
CA VAL A 301 -11.97 5.85 2.95
C VAL A 301 -12.98 5.18 2.03
N HIS A 302 -12.87 5.37 0.72
CA HIS A 302 -13.75 4.67 -0.21
C HIS A 302 -13.17 4.40 -1.58
N ASP A 303 -13.76 3.47 -2.31
CA ASP A 303 -13.33 3.09 -3.67
C ASP A 303 -11.88 2.55 -3.65
N VAL A 304 -11.66 1.51 -2.84
CA VAL A 304 -10.37 0.82 -2.71
C VAL A 304 -10.49 -0.57 -3.34
N LEU A 305 -9.61 -0.87 -4.29
CA LEU A 305 -9.46 -2.18 -4.92
C LEU A 305 -8.10 -2.77 -4.53
N ALA A 306 -8.08 -3.93 -3.87
CA ALA A 306 -6.88 -4.72 -3.64
C ALA A 306 -7.00 -6.07 -4.33
N GLU A 307 -6.12 -6.40 -5.28
CA GLU A 307 -6.23 -7.63 -6.07
C GLU A 307 -4.90 -8.32 -6.38
N HIS A 308 -4.91 -9.64 -6.58
CA HIS A 308 -3.70 -10.40 -6.92
C HIS A 308 -2.60 -10.23 -5.86
N ILE A 309 -2.93 -10.53 -4.60
CA ILE A 309 -2.04 -10.32 -3.45
C ILE A 309 -1.48 -11.66 -2.97
N ASN A 310 -0.18 -11.73 -2.70
CA ASN A 310 0.49 -12.94 -2.22
C ASN A 310 1.16 -12.70 -0.87
N LEU A 311 0.63 -13.31 0.19
CA LEU A 311 1.04 -13.06 1.56
C LEU A 311 1.67 -14.31 2.19
N PHE A 312 2.78 -14.13 2.90
CA PHE A 312 3.42 -15.23 3.65
C PHE A 312 3.80 -14.75 5.05
N ASN A 313 3.67 -15.61 6.05
CA ASN A 313 4.03 -15.33 7.45
C ASN A 313 3.41 -14.03 7.98
N VAL A 314 2.09 -13.86 7.79
CA VAL A 314 1.39 -12.63 8.16
C VAL A 314 0.67 -12.70 9.51
N GLY A 315 0.60 -11.58 10.22
CA GLY A 315 -0.26 -11.47 11.40
C GLY A 315 -1.74 -11.51 11.04
N VAL A 316 -2.14 -10.67 10.09
CA VAL A 316 -3.49 -10.60 9.53
C VAL A 316 -3.37 -10.52 8.00
N GLY A 317 -4.11 -11.33 7.25
CA GLY A 317 -4.11 -11.22 5.78
C GLY A 317 -4.74 -9.89 5.33
N ILE A 318 -6.04 -9.76 5.61
CA ILE A 318 -6.86 -8.59 5.24
C ILE A 318 -7.38 -7.95 6.53
N HIS A 319 -7.13 -6.66 6.75
CA HIS A 319 -7.47 -5.97 7.99
C HIS A 319 -8.19 -4.62 7.75
N LEU A 320 -9.48 -4.55 8.06
CA LEU A 320 -10.19 -3.27 8.13
C LEU A 320 -10.30 -2.88 9.61
N LYS A 321 -9.79 -1.71 9.98
CA LYS A 321 -9.65 -1.28 11.36
C LYS A 321 -10.20 0.13 11.57
N THR A 322 -10.99 0.30 12.63
CA THR A 322 -11.50 1.60 13.08
C THR A 322 -11.78 1.57 14.58
N ASN A 323 -12.20 2.69 15.16
CA ASN A 323 -12.59 2.80 16.56
C ASN A 323 -13.76 3.78 16.75
N ILE A 324 -14.51 3.64 17.85
CA ILE A 324 -15.36 4.73 18.36
C ILE A 324 -14.49 5.97 18.51
N GLY A 325 -14.94 7.14 18.06
CA GLY A 325 -14.12 8.35 18.01
C GLY A 325 -13.66 8.72 16.61
N ARG A 326 -13.42 7.70 15.77
CA ARG A 326 -12.95 7.93 14.40
C ARG A 326 -14.00 8.65 13.56
N GLY A 327 -15.28 8.36 13.76
CA GLY A 327 -16.32 8.78 12.83
C GLY A 327 -16.00 8.34 11.40
N GLY A 328 -16.30 9.20 10.43
CA GLY A 328 -16.00 8.93 9.02
C GLY A 328 -16.77 7.75 8.43
N VAL A 329 -16.49 7.46 7.16
CA VAL A 329 -17.12 6.37 6.42
C VAL A 329 -16.05 5.54 5.71
N ILE A 330 -16.05 4.24 5.94
CA ILE A 330 -15.28 3.24 5.19
C ILE A 330 -16.27 2.50 4.29
N ARG A 331 -16.18 2.66 2.96
CA ARG A 331 -17.13 2.01 2.04
C ARG A 331 -16.57 1.67 0.67
N ASN A 332 -17.21 0.75 -0.04
CA ASN A 332 -16.80 0.32 -1.37
C ASN A 332 -15.34 -0.16 -1.39
N ILE A 333 -15.06 -1.15 -0.54
CA ILE A 333 -13.76 -1.79 -0.42
C ILE A 333 -13.87 -3.16 -1.08
N THR A 334 -13.08 -3.42 -2.11
CA THR A 334 -13.01 -4.72 -2.79
C THR A 334 -11.62 -5.32 -2.60
N VAL A 335 -11.57 -6.54 -2.06
CA VAL A 335 -10.35 -7.34 -1.97
C VAL A 335 -10.56 -8.64 -2.72
N SER A 336 -9.75 -8.93 -3.75
CA SER A 336 -9.91 -10.13 -4.57
C SER A 336 -8.60 -10.85 -4.87
N ASN A 337 -8.67 -12.14 -5.22
CA ASN A 337 -7.52 -12.91 -5.70
C ASN A 337 -6.34 -12.84 -4.73
N VAL A 338 -6.57 -13.25 -3.48
CA VAL A 338 -5.56 -13.23 -2.43
C VAL A 338 -5.12 -14.65 -2.12
N TYR A 339 -3.83 -14.92 -2.21
CA TYR A 339 -3.21 -16.10 -1.61
C TYR A 339 -2.54 -15.70 -0.30
N MET A 340 -2.71 -16.50 0.74
CA MET A 340 -2.00 -16.33 2.01
C MET A 340 -1.50 -17.64 2.58
N GLU A 341 -0.29 -17.63 3.12
CA GLU A 341 0.32 -18.78 3.76
C GLU A 341 0.84 -18.43 5.16
N ASN A 342 0.55 -19.28 6.13
CA ASN A 342 0.96 -19.11 7.53
C ASN A 342 0.48 -17.77 8.12
N ALA A 343 -0.81 -17.49 8.01
CA ALA A 343 -1.45 -16.32 8.59
C ALA A 343 -1.98 -16.60 10.00
N ARG A 344 -1.79 -15.68 10.97
CA ARG A 344 -2.44 -15.83 12.29
C ARG A 344 -3.94 -15.56 12.21
N LYS A 345 -4.37 -14.59 11.40
CA LYS A 345 -5.76 -14.36 11.04
C LYS A 345 -5.87 -14.17 9.53
N GLY A 346 -6.82 -14.83 8.87
CA GLY A 346 -7.06 -14.62 7.45
C GLY A 346 -7.67 -13.25 7.20
N ILE A 347 -8.88 -13.04 7.73
CA ILE A 347 -9.64 -11.80 7.59
C ILE A 347 -9.95 -11.24 8.98
N LYS A 348 -9.62 -9.96 9.21
CA LYS A 348 -10.02 -9.23 10.41
C LYS A 348 -10.71 -7.92 10.04
N ILE A 349 -11.90 -7.69 10.57
CA ILE A 349 -12.60 -6.42 10.45
C ILE A 349 -13.00 -6.02 11.87
N SER A 350 -12.49 -4.92 12.41
CA SER A 350 -12.65 -4.60 13.82
C SER A 350 -12.92 -3.12 14.07
N GLY A 351 -13.95 -2.84 14.88
CA GLY A 351 -14.36 -1.49 15.28
C GLY A 351 -13.83 -1.02 16.63
N ASP A 352 -12.97 -1.79 17.29
CA ASP A 352 -12.49 -1.58 18.65
C ASP A 352 -10.95 -1.57 18.73
N VAL A 353 -10.29 -0.94 17.75
CA VAL A 353 -8.83 -0.99 17.62
C VAL A 353 -8.18 0.38 17.44
N GLY A 354 -6.97 0.51 17.98
CA GLY A 354 -6.15 1.70 17.82
C GLY A 354 -6.44 2.78 18.86
N ASP A 355 -5.43 3.62 19.09
CA ASP A 355 -5.45 4.64 20.14
C ASP A 355 -6.16 5.92 19.68
N HIS A 356 -6.32 6.88 20.58
CA HIS A 356 -6.79 8.25 20.30
C HIS A 356 -5.63 9.24 20.39
N PRO A 357 -5.67 10.39 19.68
CA PRO A 357 -4.63 11.41 19.79
C PRO A 357 -4.56 11.92 21.22
N ASP A 358 -5.71 12.10 21.85
CA ASP A 358 -5.85 12.52 23.23
C ASP A 358 -7.25 12.18 23.74
N GLU A 359 -7.55 12.62 24.95
CA GLU A 359 -8.81 12.31 25.64
C GLU A 359 -10.00 13.16 25.16
N ASN A 360 -9.82 14.07 24.19
CA ASN A 360 -10.89 14.94 23.68
C ASN A 360 -11.64 14.34 22.48
N TYR A 361 -11.27 13.13 22.05
CA TYR A 361 -11.99 12.45 20.97
C TYR A 361 -13.48 12.34 21.30
N ASN A 362 -14.34 12.43 20.28
CA ASN A 362 -15.78 12.39 20.48
C ASN A 362 -16.27 10.93 20.63
N PRO A 363 -16.69 10.46 21.82
CA PRO A 363 -17.15 9.07 22.01
C PRO A 363 -18.47 8.77 21.29
N ASN A 364 -19.17 9.78 20.77
CA ASN A 364 -20.36 9.63 19.95
C ASN A 364 -20.06 9.63 18.44
N ALA A 365 -18.80 9.86 18.03
CA ALA A 365 -18.39 9.77 16.63
C ALA A 365 -18.21 8.29 16.24
N LEU A 366 -19.32 7.64 15.92
CA LEU A 366 -19.33 6.25 15.48
C LEU A 366 -18.93 6.14 14.00
N PRO A 367 -17.98 5.27 13.65
CA PRO A 367 -17.62 5.04 12.25
C PRO A 367 -18.71 4.25 11.52
N ILE A 368 -18.88 4.53 10.22
CA ILE A 368 -19.71 3.72 9.33
C ILE A 368 -18.80 2.85 8.48
N LEU A 369 -18.89 1.52 8.64
CA LEU A 369 -18.20 0.57 7.77
C LEU A 369 -19.25 -0.26 7.01
N LYS A 370 -19.26 -0.11 5.68
CA LYS A 370 -20.21 -0.82 4.84
C LYS A 370 -19.68 -1.14 3.45
N ASP A 371 -20.41 -1.96 2.70
CA ASP A 371 -20.13 -2.22 1.27
C ASP A 371 -18.69 -2.74 1.07
N VAL A 372 -18.38 -3.88 1.70
CA VAL A 372 -17.07 -4.54 1.64
C VAL A 372 -17.21 -5.89 0.96
N THR A 373 -16.49 -6.08 -0.14
CA THR A 373 -16.46 -7.34 -0.89
C THR A 373 -15.08 -7.99 -0.75
N ILE A 374 -15.05 -9.20 -0.22
CA ILE A 374 -13.83 -10.03 -0.18
C ILE A 374 -14.12 -11.30 -0.97
N LYS A 375 -13.36 -11.54 -2.04
CA LYS A 375 -13.59 -12.69 -2.93
C LYS A 375 -12.33 -13.39 -3.39
N ASP A 376 -12.47 -14.64 -3.81
CA ASP A 376 -11.38 -15.41 -4.41
C ASP A 376 -10.12 -15.42 -3.52
N VAL A 377 -10.31 -15.84 -2.26
CA VAL A 377 -9.23 -15.88 -1.26
C VAL A 377 -8.88 -17.33 -0.96
N TRP A 378 -7.60 -17.68 -1.11
CA TRP A 378 -7.06 -18.98 -0.76
C TRP A 378 -6.03 -18.84 0.36
N GLY A 379 -6.14 -19.67 1.39
CA GLY A 379 -5.29 -19.60 2.57
C GLY A 379 -4.84 -20.99 3.02
N GLU A 380 -3.55 -21.12 3.27
CA GLU A 380 -2.95 -22.32 3.87
C GLU A 380 -2.32 -22.02 5.22
N ARG A 381 -2.49 -22.92 6.19
CA ARG A 381 -1.97 -22.77 7.56
C ARG A 381 -2.47 -21.49 8.24
N VAL A 382 -3.75 -21.16 8.05
CA VAL A 382 -4.42 -20.00 8.63
C VAL A 382 -4.96 -20.33 10.03
N GLN A 383 -4.38 -19.76 11.09
CA GLN A 383 -4.71 -20.15 12.47
C GLN A 383 -6.16 -19.79 12.88
N GLN A 384 -6.67 -18.66 12.37
CA GLN A 384 -8.06 -18.25 12.50
C GLN A 384 -8.56 -17.72 11.15
N PRO A 385 -9.63 -18.28 10.56
CA PRO A 385 -10.08 -17.90 9.23
C PRO A 385 -10.59 -16.45 9.22
N GLY A 386 -11.37 -16.04 10.23
CA GLY A 386 -11.58 -14.61 10.45
C GLY A 386 -12.23 -14.20 11.76
N LEU A 387 -12.12 -12.89 12.02
CA LEU A 387 -12.63 -12.18 13.18
C LEU A 387 -13.26 -10.87 12.71
N ILE A 388 -14.58 -10.78 12.75
CA ILE A 388 -15.36 -9.65 12.24
C ILE A 388 -16.20 -9.08 13.38
N HIS A 389 -15.70 -8.05 14.04
CA HIS A 389 -16.32 -7.42 15.19
C HIS A 389 -16.70 -5.98 14.84
N GLY A 390 -17.98 -5.73 14.64
CA GLY A 390 -18.52 -4.39 14.51
C GLY A 390 -18.71 -3.70 15.85
N LEU A 391 -19.53 -2.66 15.86
CA LEU A 391 -19.89 -1.92 17.07
C LEU A 391 -21.36 -2.10 17.37
N LYS A 392 -21.72 -2.42 18.62
CA LYS A 392 -23.11 -2.60 19.05
C LYS A 392 -24.09 -1.51 18.58
N ASN A 393 -23.67 -0.25 18.63
CA ASN A 393 -24.49 0.90 18.23
C ASN A 393 -24.21 1.39 16.79
N ALA A 394 -23.24 0.79 16.10
CA ALA A 394 -22.95 1.03 14.69
C ALA A 394 -22.46 -0.28 14.02
N PRO A 395 -23.36 -1.28 13.84
CA PRO A 395 -22.98 -2.55 13.26
C PRO A 395 -22.37 -2.38 11.88
N PHE A 396 -21.42 -3.24 11.53
CA PHE A 396 -20.85 -3.27 10.18
C PHE A 396 -21.83 -3.95 9.22
N THR A 397 -22.05 -3.40 8.03
CA THR A 397 -23.15 -3.87 7.15
C THR A 397 -22.70 -4.09 5.72
N GLY A 398 -23.35 -4.98 4.99
CA GLY A 398 -23.01 -5.21 3.57
C GLY A 398 -21.61 -5.81 3.40
N ILE A 399 -21.24 -6.72 4.31
CA ILE A 399 -20.03 -7.54 4.16
C ILE A 399 -20.37 -8.71 3.23
N CYS A 400 -19.71 -8.77 2.07
CA CYS A 400 -19.81 -9.89 1.15
C CYS A 400 -18.53 -10.73 1.19
N LEU A 401 -18.67 -12.02 1.48
CA LEU A 401 -17.61 -13.01 1.40
C LEU A 401 -17.94 -14.03 0.31
N SER A 402 -17.12 -14.18 -0.72
CA SER A 402 -17.41 -15.16 -1.79
C SER A 402 -16.19 -15.95 -2.27
N ASN A 403 -16.31 -17.27 -2.41
CA ASN A 403 -15.22 -18.13 -2.87
C ASN A 403 -13.94 -17.95 -2.02
N ILE A 404 -14.06 -18.26 -0.72
CA ILE A 404 -12.98 -18.10 0.26
C ILE A 404 -12.67 -19.46 0.87
N HIS A 405 -11.42 -19.91 0.82
CA HIS A 405 -10.96 -21.18 1.38
C HIS A 405 -9.75 -20.93 2.27
N LEU A 406 -9.94 -20.97 3.59
CA LEU A 406 -8.92 -20.66 4.59
C LEU A 406 -8.65 -21.92 5.43
N HIS A 407 -7.71 -22.73 4.96
CA HIS A 407 -7.35 -23.98 5.59
C HIS A 407 -6.44 -23.75 6.80
N GLY A 408 -6.84 -24.32 7.94
CA GLY A 408 -6.04 -24.29 9.15
C GLY A 408 -4.76 -25.09 9.08
N ALA A 409 -3.85 -24.88 10.03
CA ALA A 409 -2.67 -25.73 10.16
C ALA A 409 -3.08 -27.13 10.65
N PRO A 410 -2.37 -28.21 10.27
CA PRO A 410 -2.60 -29.54 10.85
C PRO A 410 -2.44 -29.49 12.39
N GLY A 411 -3.48 -29.85 13.15
CA GLY A 411 -3.46 -29.91 14.61
C GLY A 411 -4.66 -29.26 15.32
N PRO A 412 -4.74 -29.34 16.66
CA PRO A 412 -5.95 -29.00 17.41
C PRO A 412 -6.17 -27.49 17.68
N ARG A 413 -5.34 -26.59 17.13
CA ARG A 413 -5.29 -25.16 17.52
C ARG A 413 -5.92 -24.19 16.51
N ASN A 414 -6.79 -24.65 15.62
CA ASN A 414 -7.47 -23.75 14.69
C ASN A 414 -8.67 -23.11 15.40
N LEU A 415 -8.69 -21.78 15.46
CA LEU A 415 -9.81 -21.02 16.01
C LEU A 415 -10.91 -20.89 14.95
N PRO A 416 -12.20 -20.96 15.33
CA PRO A 416 -13.30 -20.74 14.40
C PRO A 416 -13.41 -19.27 13.99
N TRP A 417 -14.28 -19.02 13.02
CA TRP A 417 -14.78 -17.67 12.77
C TRP A 417 -15.39 -17.07 14.03
N GLN A 418 -15.17 -15.77 14.24
CA GLN A 418 -15.83 -14.99 15.28
C GLN A 418 -16.46 -13.76 14.66
N CYS A 419 -17.75 -13.57 14.90
CA CYS A 419 -18.51 -12.47 14.34
C CYS A 419 -19.41 -11.88 15.42
N SER A 420 -19.55 -10.56 15.41
CA SER A 420 -20.47 -9.84 16.30
C SER A 420 -20.73 -8.46 15.71
N ASP A 421 -21.95 -7.96 15.92
CA ASP A 421 -22.39 -6.63 15.45
C ASP A 421 -22.09 -6.40 13.95
N VAL A 422 -22.34 -7.42 13.14
CA VAL A 422 -22.12 -7.40 11.69
C VAL A 422 -23.29 -8.01 10.95
N SER A 423 -23.50 -7.59 9.70
CA SER A 423 -24.45 -8.21 8.78
C SER A 423 -23.89 -8.28 7.36
N GLY A 424 -24.26 -9.34 6.65
CA GLY A 424 -23.79 -9.57 5.29
C GLY A 424 -24.19 -10.92 4.73
N ALA A 425 -23.47 -11.35 3.70
CA ALA A 425 -23.68 -12.62 3.02
C ALA A 425 -22.36 -13.33 2.74
N ALA A 426 -22.41 -14.66 2.81
CA ALA A 426 -21.31 -15.55 2.48
C ALA A 426 -21.75 -16.61 1.46
N VAL A 427 -20.94 -16.82 0.41
CA VAL A 427 -21.21 -17.80 -0.65
C VAL A 427 -19.92 -18.57 -0.94
N GLN A 428 -19.97 -19.91 -0.90
CA GLN A 428 -18.78 -20.76 -1.14
C GLN A 428 -17.58 -20.40 -0.24
N VAL A 429 -17.82 -20.30 1.07
CA VAL A 429 -16.78 -20.01 2.07
C VAL A 429 -16.50 -21.26 2.90
N SER A 430 -15.22 -21.61 3.07
CA SER A 430 -14.74 -22.76 3.82
C SER A 430 -13.54 -22.36 4.69
N PRO A 431 -13.55 -22.61 6.01
CA PRO A 431 -14.69 -23.07 6.80
C PRO A 431 -15.83 -22.03 6.78
N TRP A 432 -17.07 -22.49 7.00
CA TRP A 432 -18.26 -21.63 6.95
C TRP A 432 -18.21 -20.53 8.04
N PRO A 433 -18.57 -19.27 7.73
CA PRO A 433 -18.55 -18.17 8.68
C PRO A 433 -19.75 -18.20 9.63
N CYS A 434 -19.80 -17.23 10.55
CA CYS A 434 -20.85 -17.10 11.56
C CYS A 434 -22.23 -16.79 10.94
N SER A 435 -23.31 -17.04 11.70
CA SER A 435 -24.70 -16.83 11.28
C SER A 435 -25.02 -15.39 10.86
N GLU A 436 -24.31 -14.41 11.41
CA GLU A 436 -24.40 -12.99 11.11
C GLU A 436 -24.14 -12.69 9.62
N LEU A 437 -23.40 -13.57 8.93
CA LEU A 437 -23.05 -13.46 7.51
C LEU A 437 -23.86 -14.43 6.62
N THR A 438 -25.04 -14.87 7.07
CA THR A 438 -25.86 -15.86 6.35
C THR A 438 -27.17 -15.31 5.76
N SER A 439 -27.32 -13.99 5.65
CA SER A 439 -28.57 -13.39 5.14
C SER A 439 -28.85 -13.75 3.68
N ARG A 440 -29.90 -14.56 3.44
CA ARG A 440 -30.39 -14.93 2.09
C ARG A 440 -31.06 -13.77 1.34
N PHE A 441 -31.46 -12.70 2.05
CA PHE A 441 -32.09 -11.52 1.45
C PHE A 441 -31.08 -10.51 0.89
N GLN A 442 -29.78 -10.77 1.08
CA GLN A 442 -28.66 -10.00 0.55
C GLN A 442 -27.80 -10.79 -0.43
N THR A 443 -28.32 -11.87 -1.02
CA THR A 443 -27.63 -12.57 -2.12
C THR A 443 -27.28 -11.63 -3.28
N GLY A 444 -28.08 -10.59 -3.51
CA GLY A 444 -27.77 -9.50 -4.45
C GLY A 444 -26.53 -8.67 -4.09
N VAL A 445 -26.17 -8.56 -2.81
CA VAL A 445 -24.96 -7.85 -2.32
C VAL A 445 -23.68 -8.61 -2.71
N CYS A 446 -23.77 -9.95 -2.82
CA CYS A 446 -22.69 -10.78 -3.35
C CYS A 446 -22.82 -11.14 -4.83
N SER A 447 -23.96 -10.83 -5.48
CA SER A 447 -24.21 -11.19 -6.88
C SER A 447 -23.99 -10.05 -7.87
N SER A 448 -23.49 -8.89 -7.47
CA SER A 448 -23.08 -7.86 -8.41
C SER A 448 -21.74 -8.21 -9.06
N THR A 449 -21.75 -9.26 -9.87
CA THR A 449 -20.86 -9.40 -11.03
C THR A 449 -21.12 -8.21 -11.94
N ILE A 450 -20.26 -7.20 -11.87
CA ILE A 450 -20.07 -6.27 -12.99
C ILE A 450 -19.14 -7.03 -13.96
N PHE A 451 -19.72 -7.41 -15.10
CA PHE A 451 -18.99 -7.91 -16.27
C PHE A 451 -18.22 -6.77 -16.94
#